data_AF-E3QLU2-F1
#
_entry.id   AF-E3QLU2-F1
#
_cell.length_a   1.000
_cell.length_b   1.000
_cell.length_c   1.000
_cell.angle_alpha   90.00
_cell.angle_beta   90.00
_cell.angle_gamma   90.00
#
_symmetry.space_group_name_H-M   'P 1'
#
loop_
_entity.id
_entity.type
_entity.pdbx_description
1 polymer ?
#
loop_
_entity_poly.entity_id
_entity_poly.type
_entity_poly.pdbx_seq_one_letter_code
_entity_poly.pdbx_strand_id
1 'polypeptide(L)'
;MASLAASLRSLTLTTVRATIPRVGAPATATRALSTAILTKKPAQRSESVLAVFGQKAAVVGNAVVQQTRGMKVHSSVKKRCEHCKVVRRKAGKRHNGYLYIICKANPRHKQRQS
;
A
#
# COMPACT_ATOMS: atom_id res chain seq x y z
N MET A 1 26.20 -11.31 -73.56
CA MET A 1 25.33 -12.46 -73.92
C MET A 1 26.00 -13.74 -73.44
N ALA A 2 25.72 -14.17 -72.21
CA ALA A 2 25.82 -15.55 -71.71
C ALA A 2 25.42 -15.54 -70.23
N SER A 3 24.21 -16.04 -69.96
CA SER A 3 23.69 -16.37 -68.63
C SER A 3 24.58 -17.39 -67.93
N LEU A 4 24.43 -17.52 -66.61
CA LEU A 4 23.94 -18.76 -65.99
C LEU A 4 23.70 -18.52 -64.49
N ALA A 5 22.44 -18.71 -64.11
CA ALA A 5 21.94 -18.69 -62.75
C ALA A 5 22.55 -19.83 -61.94
N ALA A 6 22.93 -19.58 -60.69
CA ALA A 6 23.00 -20.64 -59.68
C ALA A 6 23.03 -20.09 -58.26
N SER A 7 22.31 -20.80 -57.38
CA SER A 7 22.39 -20.76 -55.91
C SER A 7 21.42 -19.82 -55.18
N LEU A 8 20.13 -20.18 -55.27
CA LEU A 8 19.21 -20.00 -54.15
C LEU A 8 19.71 -20.87 -52.99
N ARG A 9 20.37 -20.27 -52.00
CA ARG A 9 20.67 -20.94 -50.73
C ARG A 9 19.37 -21.07 -49.93
N SER A 10 18.79 -22.25 -49.98
CA SER A 10 17.68 -22.69 -49.14
C SER A 10 18.12 -22.65 -47.67
N LEU A 11 17.71 -21.62 -46.94
CA LEU A 11 17.82 -21.59 -45.48
C LEU A 11 16.60 -22.33 -44.91
N THR A 12 16.76 -23.62 -44.64
CA THR A 12 15.78 -24.41 -43.89
C THR A 12 15.81 -23.97 -42.42
N LEU A 13 14.76 -23.27 -41.96
CA LEU A 13 14.55 -23.04 -40.53
C LEU A 13 14.14 -24.35 -39.86
N THR A 14 15.06 -24.99 -39.13
CA THR A 14 14.73 -26.00 -38.14
C THR A 14 14.08 -25.33 -36.93
N THR A 15 12.76 -25.26 -36.92
CA THR A 15 11.99 -24.86 -35.74
C THR A 15 11.92 -26.05 -34.76
N VAL A 16 12.72 -26.00 -33.69
CA VAL A 16 12.57 -26.93 -32.56
C VAL A 16 11.28 -26.57 -31.81
N ARG A 17 10.31 -27.48 -31.85
CA ARG A 17 9.05 -27.37 -31.12
C ARG A 17 9.29 -27.70 -29.65
N ALA A 18 9.46 -26.66 -28.83
CA ALA A 18 9.54 -26.82 -27.38
C ALA A 18 8.16 -27.21 -26.80
N THR A 19 8.09 -28.39 -26.20
CA THR A 19 6.92 -28.87 -25.45
C THR A 19 6.88 -28.21 -24.07
N ILE A 20 5.83 -27.44 -23.80
CA ILE A 20 5.57 -26.79 -22.51
C ILE A 20 4.98 -27.83 -21.53
N PRO A 21 5.62 -28.16 -20.40
CA PRO A 21 4.96 -28.94 -19.35
C PRO A 21 3.89 -28.08 -18.67
N ARG A 22 2.65 -28.57 -18.69
CA ARG A 22 1.49 -28.00 -18.01
C ARG A 22 1.57 -28.36 -16.53
N VAL A 23 2.06 -27.44 -15.70
CA VAL A 23 1.98 -27.55 -14.23
C VAL A 23 0.64 -26.98 -13.79
N GLY A 24 -0.17 -27.83 -13.16
CA GLY A 24 -1.52 -27.53 -12.71
C GLY A 24 -1.58 -26.46 -11.62
N ALA A 25 -2.69 -25.73 -11.61
CA ALA A 25 -3.19 -24.92 -10.50
C ALA A 25 -4.73 -25.05 -10.51
N PRO A 26 -5.47 -24.73 -9.42
CA PRO A 26 -5.05 -24.37 -8.07
C PRO A 26 -5.76 -25.21 -6.98
N ALA A 27 -5.07 -25.56 -5.88
CA ALA A 27 -5.77 -25.95 -4.65
C ALA A 27 -6.13 -24.67 -3.87
N THR A 28 -7.41 -24.33 -3.90
CA THR A 28 -8.02 -23.28 -3.06
C THR A 28 -7.88 -23.63 -1.58
N ALA A 29 -6.93 -23.02 -0.88
CA ALA A 29 -6.92 -23.02 0.57
C ALA A 29 -7.92 -21.97 1.07
N THR A 30 -9.07 -22.46 1.53
CA THR A 30 -10.13 -21.68 2.15
C THR A 30 -9.65 -21.02 3.44
N ARG A 31 -10.01 -19.74 3.58
CA ARG A 31 -9.77 -18.89 4.74
C ARG A 31 -10.46 -19.48 5.98
N ALA A 32 -9.73 -19.64 7.08
CA ALA A 32 -10.31 -19.65 8.41
C ALA A 32 -9.81 -18.40 9.15
N LEU A 33 -10.64 -17.34 9.19
CA LEU A 33 -10.45 -16.26 10.15
C LEU A 33 -10.96 -16.77 11.50
N SER A 34 -10.04 -17.05 12.43
CA SER A 34 -10.37 -17.25 13.83
C SER A 34 -10.90 -15.94 14.41
N THR A 35 -12.19 -15.87 14.71
CA THR A 35 -12.80 -14.75 15.44
C THR A 35 -12.27 -14.74 16.87
N ALA A 36 -11.41 -13.78 17.20
CA ALA A 36 -11.03 -13.49 18.57
C ALA A 36 -12.24 -12.89 19.32
N ILE A 37 -12.82 -13.64 20.26
CA ILE A 37 -13.71 -13.07 21.28
C ILE A 37 -12.80 -12.52 22.38
N LEU A 38 -12.41 -11.25 22.24
CA LEU A 38 -11.74 -10.51 23.31
C LEU A 38 -12.78 -10.16 24.37
N THR A 39 -12.89 -11.01 25.39
CA THR A 39 -13.65 -10.72 26.60
C THR A 39 -12.99 -9.55 27.32
N LYS A 40 -13.60 -8.36 27.20
CA LYS A 40 -13.28 -7.21 28.04
C LYS A 40 -13.57 -7.60 29.50
N LYS A 41 -12.53 -7.87 30.29
CA LYS A 41 -12.60 -7.72 31.74
C LYS A 41 -12.24 -6.27 32.08
N PRO A 42 -13.18 -5.44 32.56
CA PRO A 42 -12.82 -4.13 33.07
C PRO A 42 -12.04 -4.30 34.37
N ALA A 43 -10.84 -3.71 34.42
CA ALA A 43 -10.07 -3.53 35.62
C ALA A 43 -10.88 -2.63 36.57
N GLN A 44 -11.52 -3.23 37.57
CA GLN A 44 -12.05 -2.47 38.70
C GLN A 44 -10.86 -2.02 39.55
N ARG A 45 -10.50 -0.75 39.40
CA ARG A 45 -9.67 -0.02 40.35
C ARG A 45 -10.52 0.21 41.59
N SER A 46 -10.21 -0.51 42.66
CA SER A 46 -10.72 -0.20 43.99
C SER A 46 -10.12 1.12 44.45
N GLU A 47 -11.03 1.98 44.88
CA GLU A 47 -10.86 3.34 45.36
C GLU A 47 -9.90 3.41 46.55
N SER A 48 -9.14 4.50 46.66
CA SER A 48 -8.84 5.10 47.95
C SER A 48 -8.09 6.41 47.82
N VAL A 49 -8.39 7.27 48.81
CA VAL A 49 -7.70 8.47 49.24
C VAL A 49 -8.12 9.78 48.56
N LEU A 50 -9.15 10.35 49.18
CA LEU A 50 -9.35 11.79 49.37
C LEU A 50 -8.02 12.53 49.51
N ALA A 51 -7.64 13.30 48.49
CA ALA A 51 -6.68 14.39 48.63
C ALA A 51 -7.40 15.70 48.32
N VAL A 52 -7.97 16.29 49.38
CA VAL A 52 -8.41 17.68 49.41
C VAL A 52 -7.14 18.54 49.35
N PHE A 53 -6.77 19.01 48.17
CA PHE A 53 -5.91 20.17 48.02
C PHE A 53 -6.48 21.06 46.94
N GLY A 54 -6.83 22.29 47.36
CA GLY A 54 -7.43 23.31 46.52
C GLY A 54 -6.59 23.56 45.27
N GLN A 55 -7.18 23.27 44.12
CA GLN A 55 -6.62 23.64 42.84
C GLN A 55 -7.50 24.75 42.28
N LYS A 56 -6.90 25.94 42.17
CA LYS A 56 -7.47 27.03 41.39
C LYS A 56 -7.90 26.48 40.04
N ALA A 57 -9.13 26.81 39.64
CA ALA A 57 -9.68 26.52 38.33
C ALA A 57 -8.81 27.19 37.26
N ALA A 58 -7.69 26.55 36.91
CA ALA A 58 -6.98 26.82 35.70
C ALA A 58 -7.92 26.38 34.58
N VAL A 59 -8.35 27.33 33.76
CA VAL A 59 -9.04 27.08 32.50
C VAL A 59 -8.12 26.16 31.69
N VAL A 60 -8.39 24.86 31.75
CA VAL A 60 -7.77 23.87 30.89
C VAL A 60 -8.33 24.15 29.51
N GLY A 61 -7.65 25.02 28.76
CA GLY A 61 -7.93 25.21 27.35
C GLY A 61 -7.88 23.83 26.70
N ASN A 62 -9.00 23.40 26.12
CA ASN A 62 -9.11 22.18 25.33
C ASN A 62 -8.16 22.27 24.13
N ALA A 63 -6.88 21.99 24.34
CA ALA A 63 -5.94 21.70 23.28
C ALA A 63 -6.34 20.33 22.73
N VAL A 64 -7.30 20.33 21.79
CA VAL A 64 -7.66 19.14 21.03
C VAL A 64 -6.42 18.75 20.22
N VAL A 65 -5.61 17.86 20.79
CA VAL A 65 -4.49 17.23 20.10
C VAL A 65 -5.10 16.40 18.97
N GLN A 66 -5.19 17.01 17.79
CA GLN A 66 -5.74 16.35 16.62
C GLN A 66 -4.86 15.15 16.29
N GLN A 67 -5.39 13.95 16.54
CA GLN A 67 -4.67 12.71 16.26
C GLN A 67 -4.21 12.71 14.80
N THR A 68 -2.89 12.64 14.60
CA THR A 68 -2.30 12.69 13.27
C THR A 68 -2.58 11.37 12.55
N ARG A 69 -3.67 11.31 11.79
CA ARG A 69 -4.01 10.14 10.98
C ARG A 69 -2.89 9.84 9.98
N GLY A 70 -2.54 8.55 9.85
CA GLY A 70 -1.53 8.06 8.92
C GLY A 70 -1.91 8.19 7.44
N MET A 71 -1.17 7.51 6.57
CA MET A 71 -1.35 7.57 5.10
C MET A 71 -2.43 6.59 4.63
N LYS A 72 -3.33 7.03 3.74
CA LYS A 72 -4.41 6.18 3.21
C LYS A 72 -4.03 5.55 1.86
N VAL A 73 -4.29 4.26 1.66
CA VAL A 73 -4.04 3.58 0.37
C VAL A 73 -5.31 3.61 -0.47
N HIS A 74 -5.18 3.98 -1.75
CA HIS A 74 -6.26 4.02 -2.73
C HIS A 74 -5.79 3.44 -4.06
N SER A 75 -6.70 2.89 -4.87
CA SER A 75 -6.38 2.38 -6.21
C SER A 75 -6.06 3.49 -7.21
N SER A 76 -6.77 4.61 -7.11
CA SER A 76 -6.50 5.84 -7.85
C SER A 76 -6.27 7.00 -6.89
N VAL A 77 -5.31 7.85 -7.23
CA VAL A 77 -4.87 8.91 -6.34
C VAL A 77 -5.06 10.26 -7.04
N LYS A 78 -5.77 11.18 -6.38
CA LYS A 78 -6.10 12.52 -6.90
C LYS A 78 -5.66 13.61 -5.92
N LYS A 79 -5.30 14.79 -6.45
CA LYS A 79 -5.05 15.99 -5.63
C LYS A 79 -6.38 16.51 -5.09
N ARG A 80 -6.39 16.91 -3.80
CA ARG A 80 -7.57 17.50 -3.13
C ARG A 80 -7.42 18.99 -2.86
N CYS A 81 -6.21 19.52 -3.05
CA CYS A 81 -5.81 20.85 -2.64
C CYS A 81 -4.65 21.35 -3.52
N GLU A 82 -4.40 22.65 -3.53
CA GLU A 82 -3.29 23.27 -4.28
C GLU A 82 -1.92 22.83 -3.74
N HIS A 83 -1.82 22.66 -2.43
CA HIS A 83 -0.59 22.23 -1.73
C HIS A 83 -0.27 20.73 -1.91
N CYS A 84 -1.14 19.98 -2.59
CA CYS A 84 -1.04 18.55 -2.75
C CYS A 84 -0.11 18.22 -3.94
N LYS A 85 1.03 17.59 -3.67
CA LYS A 85 2.02 17.24 -4.69
C LYS A 85 1.99 15.74 -4.98
N VAL A 86 2.06 15.40 -6.27
CA VAL A 86 2.18 14.02 -6.74
C VAL A 86 3.67 13.67 -6.83
N VAL A 87 4.09 12.60 -6.17
CA VAL A 87 5.48 12.14 -6.17
C VAL A 87 5.54 10.63 -6.35
N ARG A 88 6.47 10.12 -7.17
CA ARG A 88 6.78 8.68 -7.22
C ARG A 88 7.94 8.38 -6.27
N ARG A 89 7.79 7.34 -5.45
CA ARG A 89 8.82 6.90 -4.48
C ARG A 89 8.92 5.38 -4.51
N LYS A 90 10.03 4.86 -3.98
CA LYS A 90 10.37 3.42 -3.99
C LYS A 90 10.42 2.85 -5.41
N ALA A 91 10.98 3.61 -6.35
CA ALA A 91 11.31 3.08 -7.67
C ALA A 91 12.66 2.35 -7.59
N GLY A 92 12.82 1.30 -8.39
CA GLY A 92 14.07 0.54 -8.49
C GLY A 92 14.24 -0.05 -9.88
N LYS A 93 15.36 -0.75 -10.13
CA LYS A 93 15.65 -1.32 -11.47
C LYS A 93 14.58 -2.28 -11.97
N ARG A 94 13.85 -2.94 -11.06
CA ARG A 94 12.83 -3.95 -11.37
C ARG A 94 11.39 -3.41 -11.37
N HIS A 95 11.12 -2.21 -10.85
CA HIS A 95 9.76 -1.68 -10.71
C HIS A 95 9.69 -0.15 -10.69
N ASN A 96 8.60 0.39 -11.22
CA ASN A 96 8.37 1.84 -11.39
C ASN A 96 8.01 2.59 -10.08
N GLY A 97 7.88 1.87 -8.96
CA GLY A 97 7.53 2.42 -7.65
C GLY A 97 6.05 2.77 -7.48
N TYR A 98 5.73 3.41 -6.37
CA TYR A 98 4.36 3.80 -6.03
C TYR A 98 4.17 5.31 -6.16
N LEU A 99 2.95 5.71 -6.53
CA LEU A 99 2.53 7.10 -6.60
C LEU A 99 1.98 7.54 -5.24
N TYR A 100 2.45 8.69 -4.75
CA TYR A 100 2.04 9.27 -3.47
C TYR A 100 1.50 10.68 -3.66
N ILE A 101 0.50 11.04 -2.86
CA ILE A 101 0.13 12.43 -2.60
C ILE A 101 0.73 12.83 -1.27
N ILE A 102 1.56 13.87 -1.30
CA ILE A 102 2.05 14.54 -0.11
C ILE A 102 1.40 15.91 0.00
N CYS A 103 1.07 16.32 1.21
CA CYS A 103 0.50 17.62 1.51
C CYS A 103 1.12 18.12 2.81
N LYS A 104 1.65 19.35 2.80
CA LYS A 104 2.20 19.98 4.01
C LYS A 104 1.12 20.67 4.83
N ALA A 105 0.12 21.27 4.17
CA ALA A 105 -0.96 22.02 4.81
C ALA A 105 -1.94 21.14 5.59
N ASN A 106 -2.26 19.94 5.07
CA ASN A 106 -3.22 19.05 5.73
C ASN A 106 -2.80 17.56 5.64
N PRO A 107 -2.54 16.89 6.78
CA PRO A 107 -2.12 15.48 6.80
C PRO A 107 -3.20 14.51 6.31
N ARG A 108 -4.49 14.90 6.31
CA ARG A 108 -5.59 14.05 5.82
C ARG A 108 -5.53 13.78 4.31
N HIS A 109 -4.77 14.56 3.56
CA HIS A 109 -4.63 14.38 2.12
C HIS A 109 -3.55 13.36 1.73
N LYS A 110 -2.76 12.86 2.69
CA LYS A 110 -1.67 11.90 2.46
C LYS A 110 -2.23 10.57 1.95
N GLN A 111 -1.90 10.22 0.71
CA GLN A 111 -2.40 9.01 0.03
C GLN A 111 -1.32 8.26 -0.75
N ARG A 112 -1.43 6.93 -0.84
CA ARG A 112 -0.55 6.06 -1.65
C ARG A 112 -1.38 5.25 -2.65
N GLN A 113 -0.88 5.09 -3.87
CA GLN A 113 -1.46 4.19 -4.87
C GLN A 113 -1.13 2.73 -4.50
N SER A 114 -2.14 1.87 -4.44
CA SER A 114 -1.97 0.43 -4.27
C SER A 114 -1.24 -0.18 -5.47
#